data_AF-A0A382ENV7-F1
#
_entry.id   AF-A0A382ENV7-F1
#
_cell.length_a   1.000
_cell.length_b   1.000
_cell.length_c   1.000
_cell.angle_alpha   90.00
_cell.angle_beta   90.00
_cell.angle_gamma   90.00
#
_symmetry.space_group_name_H-M   'P 1'
#
loop_
_entity.id
_entity.type
_entity.pdbx_description
1 polymer ?
#
loop_
_entity_poly.entity_id
_entity_poly.type
_entity_poly.pdbx_seq_one_letter_code
_entity_poly.pdbx_strand_id
1 'polypeptide(L)'
;GGTIKPGQLDGNDLTVVSVFEAVGQFGAGTIDQNQLINIEQNACPGFGSCGGMFTANTMSSAFEALGMSLPYSSTMANEDKDKEISTWQSAKALLNMIEKNILPRDIMTREAFENAIAVVMAVGGSTNAVLHLLAIAHSAGVQLCIDDFEVIRKKVPVFCDMKPSGKYVAIDLHHSGGIPQVMKMMLNSGLLHGDCLTVTGKIIAENLKDVPDQPREDQDVILPMDRPKSTEGHLVILRGNLCPEGAVAKVLGVKTQNFTGPARVFNSEEECLDAILDDRIQEGDTVVIRFEGPKGGPGMREMLAPTSAIVGKGLGDKVALITDGRFSGGTYGIVVGHIAPEAQLGGVLALIKDNDTINIDIEHNQLNVQLSDEELEQRRKAFIAPEIKYKTGVLAKYAKLVGSACKGAVTD
;
A
#
# COMPACT_ATOMS: atom_id res chain seq x y z
N GLY A 1 -16.08 10.43 -5.67
CA GLY A 1 -14.89 10.61 -4.81
C GLY A 1 -13.95 11.58 -5.48
N GLY A 2 -12.76 11.15 -5.86
CA GLY A 2 -11.74 12.02 -6.44
C GLY A 2 -10.65 12.40 -5.43
N THR A 3 -9.48 12.74 -5.92
CA THR A 3 -8.33 13.14 -5.11
C THR A 3 -8.43 14.62 -4.69
N ILE A 4 -7.83 14.97 -3.56
CA ILE A 4 -7.62 16.37 -3.15
C ILE A 4 -6.54 17.02 -4.04
N LYS A 5 -6.61 18.34 -4.21
CA LYS A 5 -5.50 19.12 -4.78
C LYS A 5 -4.35 19.26 -3.78
N PRO A 6 -3.09 19.33 -4.24
CA PRO A 6 -1.97 19.55 -3.33
C PRO A 6 -2.10 20.90 -2.63
N GLY A 7 -1.74 20.95 -1.35
CA GLY A 7 -1.54 22.20 -0.63
C GLY A 7 -0.32 22.94 -1.15
N GLN A 8 -0.22 24.25 -0.93
CA GLN A 8 0.94 25.03 -1.36
C GLN A 8 1.51 25.88 -0.23
N LEU A 9 2.82 25.80 -0.03
CA LEU A 9 3.56 26.66 0.89
C LEU A 9 4.94 26.98 0.29
N ASP A 10 5.25 28.27 0.16
CA ASP A 10 6.52 28.76 -0.37
C ASP A 10 6.93 28.15 -1.73
N GLY A 11 5.95 27.88 -2.58
CA GLY A 11 6.15 27.27 -3.90
C GLY A 11 6.34 25.75 -3.89
N ASN A 12 6.19 25.09 -2.74
CA ASN A 12 6.27 23.63 -2.60
C ASN A 12 4.88 23.01 -2.44
N ASP A 13 4.67 21.87 -3.08
CA ASP A 13 3.45 21.08 -2.93
C ASP A 13 3.47 20.26 -1.64
N LEU A 14 2.47 20.52 -0.81
CA LEU A 14 2.23 19.83 0.46
C LEU A 14 1.12 18.77 0.33
N THR A 15 1.22 17.76 1.17
CA THR A 15 0.18 16.74 1.35
C THR A 15 -0.04 16.47 2.84
N VAL A 16 -1.04 15.67 3.19
CA VAL A 16 -1.22 15.24 4.60
C VAL A 16 0.04 14.60 5.19
N VAL A 17 0.84 13.88 4.40
CA VAL A 17 2.11 13.28 4.86
C VAL A 17 3.14 14.34 5.26
N SER A 18 3.13 15.50 4.59
CA SER A 18 4.01 16.62 4.94
C SER A 18 3.77 17.11 6.37
N VAL A 19 2.54 17.03 6.87
CA VAL A 19 2.21 17.37 8.27
C VAL A 19 2.83 16.36 9.23
N PHE A 20 2.75 15.06 8.93
CA PHE A 20 3.34 14.01 9.77
C PHE A 20 4.87 14.05 9.78
N GLU A 21 5.50 14.33 8.64
CA GLU A 21 6.95 14.55 8.56
C GLU A 21 7.38 15.78 9.36
N ALA A 22 6.60 16.87 9.29
CA ALA A 22 6.87 18.09 10.06
C ALA A 22 6.84 17.85 11.58
N VAL A 23 5.98 16.96 12.09
CA VAL A 23 5.98 16.57 13.51
C VAL A 23 7.31 15.91 13.89
N GLY A 24 7.82 15.00 13.06
CA GLY A 24 9.13 14.37 13.28
C GLY A 24 10.29 15.38 13.23
N GLN A 25 10.24 16.30 12.26
CA GLN A 25 11.21 17.38 12.11
C GLN A 25 11.22 18.34 13.30
N PHE A 26 10.06 18.68 13.84
CA PHE A 26 9.91 19.51 15.03
C PHE A 26 10.47 18.80 16.27
N GLY A 27 10.16 17.51 16.45
CA GLY A 27 10.74 16.68 17.51
C GLY A 27 12.27 16.58 17.43
N ALA A 28 12.84 16.61 16.23
CA ALA A 28 14.28 16.65 15.98
C ALA A 28 14.91 18.06 16.08
N GLY A 29 14.11 19.11 16.30
CA GLY A 29 14.57 20.50 16.36
C GLY A 29 15.01 21.10 15.01
N THR A 30 14.63 20.48 13.89
CA THR A 30 15.00 20.94 12.53
C THR A 30 14.06 22.01 11.96
N ILE A 31 12.84 22.08 12.49
CA ILE A 31 11.88 23.16 12.21
C ILE A 31 11.36 23.75 13.52
N ASP A 32 10.93 25.00 13.49
CA ASP A 32 10.28 25.65 14.63
C ASP A 32 8.75 25.44 14.63
N GLN A 33 8.10 25.90 15.71
CA GLN A 33 6.66 25.75 15.88
C GLN A 33 5.85 26.53 14.82
N ASN A 34 6.35 27.68 14.35
CA ASN A 34 5.65 28.47 13.33
C ASN A 34 5.69 27.76 11.97
N GLN A 35 6.83 27.15 11.62
CA GLN A 35 6.97 26.33 10.43
C GLN A 35 6.03 25.12 10.47
N LEU A 36 5.94 24.42 11.61
CA LEU A 36 5.01 23.30 11.79
C LEU A 36 3.55 23.74 11.56
N ILE A 37 3.12 24.84 12.19
CA ILE A 37 1.75 25.37 12.05
C ILE A 37 1.48 25.80 10.61
N ASN A 38 2.44 26.44 9.94
CA ASN A 38 2.29 26.84 8.54
C ASN A 38 2.09 25.63 7.61
N ILE A 39 2.83 24.53 7.84
CA ILE A 39 2.66 23.29 7.07
C ILE A 39 1.25 22.71 7.33
N GLU A 40 0.84 22.61 8.59
CA GLU A 40 -0.50 22.11 8.97
C GLU A 40 -1.62 22.88 8.25
N GLN A 41 -1.57 24.23 8.32
CA GLN A 41 -2.62 25.09 7.78
C GLN A 41 -2.72 25.09 6.26
N ASN A 42 -1.64 24.74 5.55
CA ASN A 42 -1.58 24.82 4.09
C ASN A 42 -1.59 23.45 3.39
N ALA A 43 -1.47 22.33 4.11
CA ALA A 43 -1.34 21.00 3.51
C ALA A 43 -2.61 20.42 2.88
N CYS A 44 -3.80 20.80 3.36
CA CYS A 44 -5.08 20.23 2.95
C CYS A 44 -6.04 21.35 2.48
N PRO A 45 -5.94 21.81 1.22
CA PRO A 45 -6.62 23.02 0.76
C PRO A 45 -8.11 22.86 0.48
N GLY A 46 -8.65 21.63 0.47
CA GLY A 46 -10.03 21.38 0.06
C GLY A 46 -10.49 19.95 0.26
N PHE A 47 -11.46 19.53 -0.57
CA PHE A 47 -12.11 18.22 -0.46
C PHE A 47 -11.43 17.16 -1.33
N GLY A 48 -11.46 15.90 -0.89
CA GLY A 48 -10.98 14.76 -1.66
C GLY A 48 -10.16 13.77 -0.82
N SER A 49 -9.81 12.64 -1.43
CA SER A 49 -8.89 11.67 -0.82
C SER A 49 -7.43 12.15 -0.89
N CYS A 50 -6.52 11.51 -0.14
CA CYS A 50 -5.11 11.91 -0.08
C CYS A 50 -4.46 11.96 -1.47
N GLY A 51 -3.67 13.00 -1.76
CA GLY A 51 -3.15 13.31 -3.11
C GLY A 51 -2.14 12.33 -3.71
N GLY A 52 -1.33 11.67 -2.88
CA GLY A 52 -0.32 10.70 -3.35
C GLY A 52 -0.92 9.36 -3.78
N MET A 53 -0.08 8.46 -4.30
CA MET A 53 -0.44 7.07 -4.61
C MET A 53 -0.50 6.20 -3.34
N PHE A 54 -1.28 6.67 -2.37
CA PHE A 54 -1.67 5.92 -1.17
C PHE A 54 -2.84 4.99 -1.49
N THR A 55 -3.43 4.38 -0.46
CA THR A 55 -4.49 3.38 -0.60
C THR A 55 -5.67 3.87 -1.45
N ALA A 56 -6.13 5.11 -1.26
CA ALA A 56 -7.29 5.64 -1.98
C ALA A 56 -7.06 5.72 -3.50
N ASN A 57 -5.97 6.35 -3.95
CA ASN A 57 -5.66 6.46 -5.37
C ASN A 57 -5.18 5.13 -5.96
N THR A 58 -4.49 4.29 -5.17
CA THR A 58 -4.11 2.93 -5.60
C THR A 58 -5.35 2.10 -5.89
N MET A 59 -6.31 2.04 -4.96
CA MET A 59 -7.53 1.26 -5.14
C MET A 59 -8.43 1.86 -6.23
N SER A 60 -8.49 3.19 -6.35
CA SER A 60 -9.20 3.83 -7.46
C SER A 60 -8.62 3.41 -8.82
N SER A 61 -7.29 3.39 -8.93
CA SER A 61 -6.58 2.94 -10.13
C SER A 61 -6.81 1.45 -10.40
N ALA A 62 -6.77 0.63 -9.35
CA ALA A 62 -7.06 -0.80 -9.43
C ALA A 62 -8.50 -1.07 -9.88
N PHE A 63 -9.48 -0.28 -9.44
CA PHE A 63 -10.87 -0.41 -9.88
C PHE A 63 -11.08 -0.04 -11.35
N GLU A 64 -10.33 0.95 -11.84
CA GLU A 64 -10.34 1.27 -13.26
C GLU A 64 -9.72 0.14 -14.10
N ALA A 65 -8.61 -0.44 -13.63
CA ALA A 65 -7.96 -1.59 -14.26
C ALA A 65 -8.77 -2.89 -14.19
N LEU A 66 -9.52 -3.11 -13.10
CA LEU A 66 -10.52 -4.17 -12.98
C LEU A 66 -11.68 -4.01 -13.95
N GLY A 67 -11.87 -2.83 -14.54
CA GLY A 67 -13.03 -2.50 -15.36
C GLY A 67 -14.27 -2.12 -14.54
N MET A 68 -14.15 -1.89 -13.24
CA MET A 68 -15.24 -1.54 -12.32
C MET A 68 -15.50 -0.02 -12.21
N SER A 69 -14.63 0.78 -12.83
CA SER A 69 -14.75 2.24 -12.90
C SER A 69 -14.64 2.70 -14.36
N LEU A 70 -15.25 3.85 -14.67
CA LEU A 70 -15.10 4.46 -16.00
C LEU A 70 -13.65 4.91 -16.22
N PRO A 71 -13.14 4.86 -17.47
CA PRO A 71 -11.82 5.41 -17.80
C PRO A 71 -11.66 6.85 -17.29
N TYR A 72 -10.45 7.16 -16.82
CA TYR A 72 -10.02 8.43 -16.20
C TYR A 72 -10.63 8.77 -14.83
N SER A 73 -11.68 8.05 -14.39
CA SER A 73 -12.40 8.43 -13.18
C SER A 73 -11.54 8.29 -11.91
N SER A 74 -10.51 7.46 -11.93
CA SER A 74 -9.65 7.18 -10.77
C SER A 74 -8.73 8.33 -10.34
N THR A 75 -8.37 9.24 -11.25
CA THR A 75 -7.33 10.27 -10.99
C THR A 75 -7.87 11.70 -10.97
N MET A 76 -9.14 11.92 -11.32
CA MET A 76 -9.75 13.27 -11.30
C MET A 76 -9.77 13.87 -9.88
N ALA A 77 -9.53 15.17 -9.79
CA ALA A 77 -9.71 15.91 -8.53
C ALA A 77 -11.20 15.94 -8.13
N ASN A 78 -11.48 15.97 -6.83
CA ASN A 78 -12.85 15.97 -6.32
C ASN A 78 -13.62 17.25 -6.70
N GLU A 79 -12.95 18.39 -6.62
CA GLU A 79 -13.57 19.72 -6.82
C GLU A 79 -13.73 20.11 -8.30
N ASP A 80 -13.12 19.37 -9.22
CA ASP A 80 -13.17 19.69 -10.64
C ASP A 80 -14.49 19.24 -11.27
N LYS A 81 -14.96 20.02 -12.24
CA LYS A 81 -16.22 19.77 -12.98
C LYS A 81 -16.24 18.39 -13.67
N ASP A 82 -15.07 17.87 -14.03
CA ASP A 82 -14.92 16.55 -14.61
C ASP A 82 -15.48 15.45 -13.71
N LYS A 83 -15.42 15.62 -12.38
CA LYS A 83 -16.00 14.67 -11.43
C LYS A 83 -17.53 14.68 -11.45
N GLU A 84 -18.14 15.85 -11.62
CA GLU A 84 -19.59 15.99 -11.79
C GLU A 84 -20.04 15.32 -13.10
N ILE A 85 -19.33 15.58 -14.21
CA ILE A 85 -19.58 14.96 -15.51
C ILE A 85 -19.44 13.43 -15.42
N SER A 86 -18.38 12.95 -14.79
CA SER A 86 -18.12 11.52 -14.57
C SER A 86 -19.23 10.85 -13.76
N THR A 87 -19.86 11.56 -12.81
CA THR A 87 -21.01 11.05 -12.05
C THR A 87 -22.21 10.79 -12.95
N TRP A 88 -22.54 11.74 -13.84
CA TRP A 88 -23.61 11.56 -14.82
C TRP A 88 -23.30 10.45 -15.83
N GLN A 89 -22.06 10.34 -16.31
CA GLN A 89 -21.62 9.26 -17.19
C GLN A 89 -21.72 7.89 -16.48
N SER A 90 -21.41 7.82 -15.19
CA SER A 90 -21.54 6.60 -14.40
C SER A 90 -22.99 6.13 -14.32
N ALA A 91 -23.95 7.06 -14.20
CA ALA A 91 -25.37 6.71 -14.24
C ALA A 91 -25.79 6.13 -15.59
N LYS A 92 -25.29 6.68 -16.70
CA LYS A 92 -25.53 6.12 -18.04
C LYS A 92 -24.93 4.73 -18.21
N ALA A 93 -23.71 4.53 -17.73
CA ALA A 93 -23.04 3.23 -17.78
C ALA A 93 -23.84 2.19 -16.98
N LEU A 94 -24.34 2.56 -15.79
CA LEU A 94 -25.20 1.71 -14.99
C LEU A 94 -26.49 1.31 -15.72
N LEU A 95 -27.18 2.25 -16.37
CA LEU A 95 -28.40 1.93 -17.14
C LEU A 95 -28.10 0.96 -18.29
N ASN A 96 -27.00 1.15 -19.02
CA ASN A 96 -26.56 0.23 -20.07
C ASN A 96 -26.18 -1.16 -19.51
N MET A 97 -25.56 -1.24 -18.34
CA MET A 97 -25.29 -2.53 -17.68
C MET A 97 -26.58 -3.24 -17.28
N ILE A 98 -27.58 -2.52 -16.79
CA ILE A 98 -28.90 -3.09 -16.46
C ILE A 98 -29.57 -3.63 -17.73
N GLU A 99 -29.60 -2.84 -18.80
CA GLU A 99 -30.20 -3.24 -20.08
C GLU A 99 -29.54 -4.50 -20.67
N LYS A 100 -28.21 -4.61 -20.55
CA LYS A 100 -27.42 -5.75 -21.04
C LYS A 100 -27.28 -6.89 -20.03
N ASN A 101 -27.83 -6.76 -18.84
CA ASN A 101 -27.65 -7.69 -17.72
C ASN A 101 -26.17 -8.02 -17.42
N ILE A 102 -25.31 -6.99 -17.41
CA ILE A 102 -23.90 -7.12 -17.03
C ILE A 102 -23.80 -7.02 -15.51
N LEU A 103 -23.28 -8.08 -14.87
CA LEU A 103 -23.14 -8.20 -13.43
C LEU A 103 -21.68 -8.02 -12.99
N PRO A 104 -21.42 -7.65 -11.72
CA PRO A 104 -20.04 -7.45 -11.24
C PRO A 104 -19.13 -8.67 -11.45
N ARG A 105 -19.66 -9.90 -11.36
CA ARG A 105 -18.89 -11.15 -11.57
C ARG A 105 -18.58 -11.43 -13.04
N ASP A 106 -19.27 -10.79 -13.97
CA ASP A 106 -18.94 -10.87 -15.41
C ASP A 106 -17.71 -9.98 -15.73
N ILE A 107 -17.44 -8.98 -14.89
CA ILE A 107 -16.32 -8.03 -15.02
C ILE A 107 -15.12 -8.49 -14.19
N MET A 108 -15.33 -8.82 -12.92
CA MET A 108 -14.27 -9.17 -11.96
C MET A 108 -13.81 -10.62 -12.14
N THR A 109 -13.20 -10.94 -13.28
CA THR A 109 -12.59 -12.24 -13.58
C THR A 109 -11.17 -12.33 -13.04
N ARG A 110 -10.57 -13.53 -13.11
CA ARG A 110 -9.16 -13.74 -12.74
C ARG A 110 -8.22 -12.78 -13.48
N GLU A 111 -8.40 -12.65 -14.78
CA GLU A 111 -7.63 -11.76 -15.65
C GLU A 111 -7.83 -10.28 -15.28
N ALA A 112 -9.04 -9.88 -14.89
CA ALA A 112 -9.29 -8.53 -14.40
C ALA A 112 -8.52 -8.24 -13.10
N PHE A 113 -8.42 -9.21 -12.18
CA PHE A 113 -7.58 -9.06 -10.98
C PHE A 113 -6.09 -8.99 -11.33
N GLU A 114 -5.62 -9.77 -12.29
CA GLU A 114 -4.24 -9.68 -12.77
C GLU A 114 -3.93 -8.30 -13.38
N ASN A 115 -4.86 -7.73 -14.15
CA ASN A 115 -4.77 -6.34 -14.63
C ASN A 115 -4.68 -5.34 -13.47
N ALA A 116 -5.52 -5.52 -12.45
CA ALA A 116 -5.53 -4.67 -11.27
C ALA A 116 -4.17 -4.65 -10.57
N ILE A 117 -3.61 -5.84 -10.32
CA ILE A 117 -2.31 -6.00 -9.68
C ILE A 117 -1.22 -5.39 -10.56
N ALA A 118 -1.25 -5.63 -11.87
CA ALA A 118 -0.28 -5.09 -12.79
C ALA A 118 -0.28 -3.55 -12.78
N VAL A 119 -1.46 -2.91 -12.82
CA VAL A 119 -1.56 -1.45 -12.72
C VAL A 119 -1.09 -0.95 -11.35
N VAL A 120 -1.43 -1.63 -10.26
CA VAL A 120 -0.92 -1.29 -8.92
C VAL A 120 0.61 -1.29 -8.87
N MET A 121 1.26 -2.26 -9.51
CA MET A 121 2.73 -2.30 -9.61
C MET A 121 3.26 -1.13 -10.43
N ALA A 122 2.70 -0.91 -11.63
CA ALA A 122 3.13 0.13 -12.57
C ALA A 122 3.15 1.53 -11.94
N VAL A 123 2.14 1.83 -11.11
CA VAL A 123 1.97 3.14 -10.47
C VAL A 123 2.66 3.28 -9.11
N GLY A 124 3.35 2.23 -8.62
CA GLY A 124 4.02 2.25 -7.32
C GLY A 124 3.05 2.26 -6.13
N GLY A 125 1.95 1.51 -6.24
CA GLY A 125 0.80 1.54 -5.34
C GLY A 125 1.06 1.16 -3.87
N SER A 126 0.02 1.27 -3.06
CA SER A 126 0.00 0.90 -1.64
C SER A 126 0.02 -0.63 -1.44
N THR A 127 0.72 -1.08 -0.40
CA THR A 127 0.70 -2.48 0.08
C THR A 127 -0.71 -2.94 0.46
N ASN A 128 -1.57 -2.01 0.91
CA ASN A 128 -2.98 -2.30 1.24
C ASN A 128 -3.78 -2.82 0.04
N ALA A 129 -3.33 -2.57 -1.19
CA ALA A 129 -3.96 -3.16 -2.38
C ALA A 129 -3.93 -4.69 -2.35
N VAL A 130 -2.89 -5.29 -1.77
CA VAL A 130 -2.82 -6.75 -1.59
C VAL A 130 -3.99 -7.24 -0.75
N LEU A 131 -4.21 -6.61 0.42
CA LEU A 131 -5.30 -6.97 1.33
C LEU A 131 -6.66 -6.81 0.66
N HIS A 132 -6.90 -5.67 0.01
CA HIS A 132 -8.19 -5.35 -0.58
C HIS A 132 -8.50 -6.20 -1.81
N LEU A 133 -7.55 -6.42 -2.72
CA LEU A 133 -7.80 -7.23 -3.91
C LEU A 133 -8.05 -8.70 -3.54
N LEU A 134 -7.36 -9.25 -2.53
CA LEU A 134 -7.67 -10.59 -2.02
C LEU A 134 -9.09 -10.68 -1.44
N ALA A 135 -9.52 -9.69 -0.66
CA ALA A 135 -10.87 -9.66 -0.10
C ALA A 135 -11.97 -9.52 -1.17
N ILE A 136 -11.72 -8.70 -2.19
CA ILE A 136 -12.66 -8.50 -3.29
C ILE A 136 -12.73 -9.75 -4.17
N ALA A 137 -11.59 -10.41 -4.44
CA ALA A 137 -11.56 -11.68 -5.15
C ALA A 137 -12.35 -12.76 -4.41
N HIS A 138 -12.19 -12.85 -3.07
CA HIS A 138 -12.99 -13.74 -2.23
C HIS A 138 -14.50 -13.51 -2.42
N SER A 139 -14.96 -12.25 -2.33
CA SER A 139 -16.38 -11.89 -2.53
C SER A 139 -16.89 -12.17 -3.94
N ALA A 140 -16.05 -11.98 -4.95
CA ALA A 140 -16.33 -12.29 -6.34
C ALA A 140 -16.35 -13.81 -6.62
N GLY A 141 -15.83 -14.64 -5.72
CA GLY A 141 -15.66 -16.08 -5.93
C GLY A 141 -14.49 -16.41 -6.87
N VAL A 142 -13.51 -15.52 -6.98
CA VAL A 142 -12.31 -15.68 -7.80
C VAL A 142 -11.16 -16.18 -6.94
N GLN A 143 -10.48 -17.22 -7.41
CA GLN A 143 -9.27 -17.71 -6.77
C GLN A 143 -8.12 -16.73 -7.00
N LEU A 144 -7.71 -16.03 -5.94
CA LEU A 144 -6.54 -15.16 -5.90
C LEU A 144 -5.80 -15.43 -4.60
N CYS A 145 -4.48 -15.54 -4.67
CA CYS A 145 -3.62 -15.75 -3.51
C CYS A 145 -2.50 -14.69 -3.47
N ILE A 146 -1.88 -14.54 -2.30
CA ILE A 146 -0.84 -13.52 -2.12
C ILE A 146 0.36 -13.73 -3.05
N ASP A 147 0.67 -14.97 -3.43
CA ASP A 147 1.81 -15.28 -4.32
C ASP A 147 1.59 -14.82 -5.77
N ASP A 148 0.33 -14.61 -6.19
CA ASP A 148 0.01 -14.05 -7.51
C ASP A 148 0.60 -12.64 -7.69
N PHE A 149 0.72 -11.88 -6.60
CA PHE A 149 1.31 -10.54 -6.62
C PHE A 149 2.80 -10.59 -6.97
N GLU A 150 3.53 -11.58 -6.46
CA GLU A 150 4.97 -11.72 -6.75
C GLU A 150 5.21 -12.16 -8.21
N VAL A 151 4.36 -13.04 -8.74
CA VAL A 151 4.43 -13.45 -10.16
C VAL A 151 4.28 -12.24 -11.09
N ILE A 152 3.40 -11.29 -10.74
CA ILE A 152 3.17 -10.08 -11.53
C ILE A 152 4.25 -9.02 -11.26
N ARG A 153 4.70 -8.85 -10.01
CA ARG A 153 5.76 -7.91 -9.60
C ARG A 153 7.00 -8.05 -10.47
N LYS A 154 7.44 -9.28 -10.72
CA LYS A 154 8.65 -9.59 -11.50
C LYS A 154 8.55 -9.24 -12.99
N LYS A 155 7.34 -9.02 -13.51
CA LYS A 155 7.09 -8.73 -14.93
C LYS A 155 6.80 -7.27 -15.19
N VAL A 156 6.28 -6.55 -14.20
CA VAL A 156 5.76 -5.19 -14.38
C VAL A 156 6.73 -4.18 -13.79
N PRO A 157 7.33 -3.30 -14.62
CA PRO A 157 8.17 -2.22 -14.11
C PRO A 157 7.34 -1.13 -13.44
N VAL A 158 7.96 -0.37 -12.54
CA VAL A 158 7.37 0.87 -12.01
C VAL A 158 7.76 2.02 -12.93
N PHE A 159 6.79 2.61 -13.63
CA PHE A 159 7.06 3.67 -14.61
C PHE A 159 6.23 4.94 -14.39
N CYS A 160 5.50 5.05 -13.27
CA CYS A 160 4.92 6.33 -12.85
C CYS A 160 5.69 6.94 -11.68
N ASP A 161 6.07 8.21 -11.81
CA ASP A 161 6.82 8.97 -10.79
C ASP A 161 5.90 9.56 -9.71
N MET A 162 5.29 8.69 -8.90
CA MET A 162 4.26 9.09 -7.94
C MET A 162 4.79 9.12 -6.50
N LYS A 163 4.44 10.17 -5.75
CA LYS A 163 4.52 10.16 -4.28
C LYS A 163 3.78 8.93 -3.74
N PRO A 164 4.31 8.24 -2.71
CA PRO A 164 5.39 8.69 -1.84
C PRO A 164 6.82 8.37 -2.32
N SER A 165 6.98 7.48 -3.32
CA SER A 165 8.29 7.10 -3.87
C SER A 165 8.87 8.09 -4.88
N GLY A 166 8.02 8.97 -5.37
CA GLY A 166 8.28 9.86 -6.49
C GLY A 166 7.91 11.30 -6.20
N LYS A 167 7.88 12.12 -7.25
CA LYS A 167 7.68 13.57 -7.14
C LYS A 167 6.19 13.97 -7.19
N TYR A 168 5.40 13.28 -7.99
CA TYR A 168 4.09 13.78 -8.43
C TYR A 168 2.90 13.21 -7.65
N VAL A 169 1.78 13.91 -7.68
CA VAL A 169 0.49 13.50 -7.07
C VAL A 169 -0.50 13.05 -8.15
N ALA A 170 -1.62 12.44 -7.74
CA ALA A 170 -2.59 11.83 -8.66
C ALA A 170 -3.17 12.79 -9.70
N ILE A 171 -3.21 14.10 -9.41
CA ILE A 171 -3.66 15.13 -10.37
C ILE A 171 -2.67 15.29 -11.52
N ASP A 172 -1.36 15.27 -11.23
CA ASP A 172 -0.33 15.33 -12.26
C ASP A 172 -0.43 14.11 -13.18
N LEU A 173 -0.71 12.94 -12.61
CA LEU A 173 -0.98 11.72 -13.38
C LEU A 173 -2.22 11.89 -14.27
N HIS A 174 -3.31 12.48 -13.75
CA HIS A 174 -4.50 12.76 -14.55
C HIS A 174 -4.17 13.64 -15.77
N HIS A 175 -3.46 14.75 -15.56
CA HIS A 175 -3.04 15.67 -16.64
C HIS A 175 -2.04 15.06 -17.62
N SER A 176 -1.33 14.01 -17.20
CA SER A 176 -0.37 13.27 -18.02
C SER A 176 -1.00 12.13 -18.83
N GLY A 177 -2.32 11.93 -18.72
CA GLY A 177 -3.08 10.91 -19.45
C GLY A 177 -3.77 9.87 -18.56
N GLY A 178 -3.58 9.95 -17.25
CA GLY A 178 -4.25 9.12 -16.25
C GLY A 178 -3.92 7.63 -16.35
N ILE A 179 -4.70 6.82 -15.65
CA ILE A 179 -4.62 5.36 -15.72
C ILE A 179 -4.86 4.80 -17.13
N PRO A 180 -5.70 5.39 -18.01
CA PRO A 180 -5.84 4.89 -19.38
C PRO A 180 -4.53 4.94 -20.17
N GLN A 181 -3.70 5.97 -19.99
CA GLN A 181 -2.37 6.04 -20.63
C GLN A 181 -1.44 4.93 -20.12
N VAL A 182 -1.44 4.68 -18.81
CA VAL A 182 -0.68 3.59 -18.17
C VAL A 182 -1.11 2.23 -18.73
N MET A 183 -2.42 1.96 -18.72
CA MET A 183 -3.00 0.72 -19.23
C MET A 183 -2.74 0.54 -20.73
N LYS A 184 -2.79 1.61 -21.53
CA LYS A 184 -2.51 1.56 -22.97
C LYS A 184 -1.08 1.11 -23.25
N MET A 185 -0.10 1.66 -22.53
CA MET A 185 1.29 1.24 -22.66
C MET A 185 1.49 -0.22 -22.23
N MET A 186 0.81 -0.66 -21.16
CA MET A 186 0.85 -2.05 -20.70
C MET A 186 0.21 -3.02 -21.68
N LEU A 187 -0.92 -2.64 -22.29
CA LEU A 187 -1.59 -3.42 -23.33
C LEU A 187 -0.68 -3.62 -24.54
N ASN A 188 -0.03 -2.56 -25.01
CA ASN A 188 0.90 -2.61 -26.13
C ASN A 188 2.12 -3.52 -25.85
N SER A 189 2.52 -3.64 -24.58
CA SER A 189 3.63 -4.49 -24.13
C SER A 189 3.20 -5.89 -23.71
N GLY A 190 1.92 -6.26 -23.86
CA GLY A 190 1.42 -7.59 -23.47
C GLY A 190 1.36 -7.84 -21.95
N LEU A 191 1.39 -6.77 -21.13
CA LEU A 191 1.31 -6.81 -19.67
C LEU A 191 -0.12 -6.57 -19.15
N LEU A 192 -1.11 -6.49 -20.04
CA LEU A 192 -2.51 -6.25 -19.71
C LEU A 192 -3.41 -7.12 -20.58
N HIS A 193 -4.39 -7.77 -19.94
CA HIS A 193 -5.44 -8.55 -20.60
C HIS A 193 -6.48 -7.60 -21.21
N GLY A 194 -6.45 -7.45 -22.53
CA GLY A 194 -7.31 -6.50 -23.27
C GLY A 194 -8.77 -6.93 -23.42
N ASP A 195 -9.05 -8.24 -23.30
CA ASP A 195 -10.38 -8.82 -23.55
C ASP A 195 -11.31 -8.79 -22.32
N CYS A 196 -10.85 -8.26 -21.19
CA CYS A 196 -11.68 -8.11 -19.98
C CYS A 196 -12.82 -7.11 -20.22
N LEU A 197 -14.06 -7.53 -19.92
CA LEU A 197 -15.25 -6.67 -19.95
C LEU A 197 -15.17 -5.58 -18.88
N THR A 198 -15.74 -4.41 -19.13
CA THR A 198 -15.82 -3.30 -18.15
C THR A 198 -17.23 -2.76 -17.98
N VAL A 199 -17.41 -1.86 -17.02
CA VAL A 199 -18.67 -1.13 -16.76
C VAL A 199 -19.17 -0.30 -17.94
N THR A 200 -18.34 -0.04 -18.96
CA THR A 200 -18.79 0.62 -20.20
C THR A 200 -19.60 -0.32 -21.09
N GLY A 201 -19.57 -1.63 -20.81
CA GLY A 201 -20.10 -2.69 -21.67
C GLY A 201 -19.23 -2.99 -22.89
N LYS A 202 -17.97 -2.55 -22.85
CA LYS A 202 -16.91 -2.82 -23.84
C LYS A 202 -15.73 -3.50 -23.16
N ILE A 203 -14.86 -4.13 -23.93
CA ILE A 203 -13.61 -4.68 -23.39
C ILE A 203 -12.55 -3.58 -23.17
N ILE A 204 -11.54 -3.85 -22.36
CA ILE A 204 -10.45 -2.90 -22.07
C ILE A 204 -9.79 -2.40 -23.36
N ALA A 205 -9.45 -3.28 -24.30
CA ALA A 205 -8.82 -2.91 -25.56
C ALA A 205 -9.66 -1.91 -26.38
N GLU A 206 -10.98 -2.05 -26.38
CA GLU A 206 -11.89 -1.11 -27.06
C GLU A 206 -11.95 0.24 -26.35
N ASN A 207 -11.95 0.25 -25.01
CA ASN A 207 -11.93 1.48 -24.22
C ASN A 207 -10.62 2.26 -24.39
N LEU A 208 -9.51 1.58 -24.66
CA LEU A 208 -8.18 2.16 -24.82
C LEU A 208 -7.81 2.48 -26.27
N LYS A 209 -8.69 2.19 -27.24
CA LYS A 209 -8.40 2.31 -28.67
C LYS A 209 -7.88 3.71 -29.07
N ASP A 210 -8.49 4.75 -28.53
CA ASP A 210 -8.22 6.15 -28.89
C ASP A 210 -7.18 6.80 -27.95
N VAL A 211 -6.64 6.05 -26.98
CA VAL A 211 -5.54 6.51 -26.13
C VAL A 211 -4.22 6.40 -26.92
N PRO A 212 -3.38 7.43 -26.95
CA PRO A 212 -2.09 7.39 -27.64
C PRO A 212 -1.19 6.25 -27.14
N ASP A 213 -0.41 5.65 -28.04
CA ASP A 213 0.49 4.53 -27.71
C ASP A 213 1.63 4.92 -26.77
N GLN A 214 1.97 6.22 -26.71
CA GLN A 214 3.00 6.81 -25.85
C GLN A 214 2.45 8.04 -25.14
N PRO A 215 2.94 8.35 -23.93
CA PRO A 215 2.53 9.55 -23.23
C PRO A 215 3.09 10.80 -23.93
N ARG A 216 2.57 11.97 -23.56
CA ARG A 216 3.06 13.24 -24.12
C ARG A 216 4.53 13.47 -23.73
N GLU A 217 5.29 14.14 -24.60
CA GLU A 217 6.72 14.42 -24.36
C GLU A 217 6.96 15.57 -23.36
N ASP A 218 5.95 16.41 -23.11
CA ASP A 218 6.01 17.58 -22.22
C ASP A 218 5.72 17.26 -20.74
N GLN A 219 5.74 15.98 -20.37
CA GLN A 219 5.54 15.51 -19.00
C GLN A 219 6.59 14.46 -18.61
N ASP A 220 6.80 14.29 -17.32
CA ASP A 220 7.75 13.35 -16.71
C ASP A 220 7.10 12.51 -15.59
N VAL A 221 5.76 12.44 -15.56
CA VAL A 221 4.97 11.67 -14.59
C VAL A 221 4.84 10.21 -15.02
N ILE A 222 4.48 9.96 -16.28
CA ILE A 222 4.41 8.64 -16.90
C ILE A 222 5.67 8.49 -17.77
N LEU A 223 6.60 7.67 -17.28
CA LEU A 223 7.88 7.43 -17.93
C LEU A 223 7.73 6.38 -19.05
N PRO A 224 8.56 6.48 -20.11
CA PRO A 224 8.72 5.40 -21.07
C PRO A 224 9.09 4.08 -20.40
N MET A 225 8.52 2.96 -20.88
CA MET A 225 8.75 1.63 -20.29
C MET A 225 10.18 1.12 -20.45
N ASP A 226 10.95 1.65 -21.39
CA ASP A 226 12.38 1.34 -21.58
C ASP A 226 13.29 2.12 -20.62
N ARG A 227 12.75 3.16 -19.97
CA ARG A 227 13.42 3.92 -18.92
C ARG A 227 12.50 4.07 -17.69
N PRO A 228 12.13 2.95 -17.04
CA PRO A 228 11.27 2.98 -15.87
C PRO A 228 12.03 3.47 -14.63
N LYS A 229 11.31 3.78 -13.55
CA LYS A 229 11.91 4.03 -12.24
C LYS A 229 12.53 2.78 -11.63
N SER A 230 11.89 1.63 -11.86
CA SER A 230 12.38 0.31 -11.46
C SER A 230 11.92 -0.72 -12.48
N THR A 231 12.77 -1.72 -12.76
CA THR A 231 12.46 -2.81 -13.69
C THR A 231 11.46 -3.82 -13.10
N GLU A 232 11.24 -3.78 -11.79
CA GLU A 232 10.28 -4.63 -11.08
C GLU A 232 9.41 -3.79 -10.12
N GLY A 233 8.22 -4.29 -9.82
CA GLY A 233 7.31 -3.69 -8.84
C GLY A 233 7.91 -3.61 -7.43
N HIS A 234 7.51 -2.59 -6.67
CA HIS A 234 8.06 -2.32 -5.33
C HIS A 234 7.37 -3.10 -4.19
N LEU A 235 6.29 -3.85 -4.48
CA LEU A 235 5.56 -4.65 -3.49
C LEU A 235 6.06 -6.08 -3.51
N VAL A 236 6.94 -6.44 -2.58
CA VAL A 236 7.58 -7.76 -2.51
C VAL A 236 6.83 -8.65 -1.53
N ILE A 237 6.48 -9.87 -1.94
CA ILE A 237 5.87 -10.85 -1.05
C ILE A 237 6.96 -11.66 -0.37
N LEU A 238 7.04 -11.57 0.95
CA LEU A 238 8.05 -12.27 1.75
C LEU A 238 7.48 -13.55 2.38
N ARG A 239 8.34 -14.56 2.51
CA ARG A 239 8.13 -15.84 3.22
C ARG A 239 9.26 -16.05 4.23
N GLY A 240 9.16 -17.09 5.06
CA GLY A 240 10.21 -17.46 6.00
C GLY A 240 9.63 -17.86 7.35
N ASN A 241 10.50 -18.13 8.32
CA ASN A 241 10.06 -18.60 9.63
C ASN A 241 9.23 -17.54 10.39
N LEU A 242 9.43 -16.24 10.11
CA LEU A 242 8.67 -15.16 10.74
C LEU A 242 7.26 -14.99 10.16
N CYS A 243 7.10 -15.26 8.87
CA CYS A 243 5.87 -15.05 8.13
C CYS A 243 5.52 -16.24 7.23
N PRO A 244 5.24 -17.44 7.80
CA PRO A 244 5.00 -18.64 7.00
C PRO A 244 3.75 -18.51 6.11
N GLU A 245 2.74 -17.76 6.54
CA GLU A 245 1.55 -17.46 5.70
C GLU A 245 1.78 -16.31 4.72
N GLY A 246 2.84 -15.52 4.90
CA GLY A 246 3.24 -14.43 4.02
C GLY A 246 3.36 -13.09 4.76
N ALA A 247 4.05 -12.15 4.12
CA ALA A 247 4.11 -10.74 4.49
C ALA A 247 4.27 -9.89 3.22
N VAL A 248 3.99 -8.58 3.33
CA VAL A 248 4.14 -7.65 2.21
C VAL A 248 5.15 -6.58 2.60
N ALA A 249 6.24 -6.50 1.84
CA ALA A 249 7.23 -5.45 1.97
C ALA A 249 7.05 -4.39 0.88
N LYS A 250 7.19 -3.12 1.26
CA LYS A 250 7.39 -2.04 0.29
C LYS A 250 8.87 -1.68 0.27
N VAL A 251 9.52 -1.89 -0.88
CA VAL A 251 10.95 -1.64 -1.04
C VAL A 251 11.14 -0.40 -1.91
N LEU A 252 11.39 0.74 -1.27
CA LEU A 252 11.58 2.04 -1.93
C LEU A 252 12.96 2.60 -1.64
N GLY A 253 13.70 2.97 -2.69
CA GLY A 253 14.95 3.72 -2.56
C GLY A 253 16.08 3.01 -1.80
N VAL A 254 15.94 1.69 -1.58
CA VAL A 254 16.89 0.91 -0.79
C VAL A 254 18.07 0.52 -1.68
N LYS A 255 19.29 0.93 -1.29
CA LYS A 255 20.54 0.53 -1.98
C LYS A 255 20.90 -0.94 -1.73
N THR A 256 20.40 -1.51 -0.65
CA THR A 256 20.74 -2.86 -0.19
C THR A 256 19.50 -3.75 -0.21
N GLN A 257 19.58 -4.86 -0.93
CA GLN A 257 18.49 -5.84 -0.99
C GLN A 257 18.41 -6.74 0.26
N ASN A 258 19.42 -6.67 1.13
CA ASN A 258 19.52 -7.49 2.33
C ASN A 258 19.73 -6.60 3.56
N PHE A 259 18.95 -6.83 4.62
CA PHE A 259 19.08 -6.15 5.90
C PHE A 259 19.18 -7.18 7.01
N THR A 260 20.09 -6.98 7.95
CA THR A 260 20.22 -7.84 9.14
C THR A 260 20.53 -6.98 10.34
N GLY A 261 19.72 -7.12 11.39
CA GLY A 261 19.80 -6.25 12.55
C GLY A 261 19.19 -6.87 13.81
N PRO A 262 19.58 -6.38 14.99
CA PRO A 262 18.97 -6.79 16.25
C PRO A 262 17.54 -6.25 16.36
N ALA A 263 16.64 -7.05 16.94
CA ALA A 263 15.26 -6.66 17.18
C ALA A 263 15.13 -5.61 18.31
N ARG A 264 14.24 -4.63 18.09
CA ARG A 264 13.67 -3.73 19.11
C ARG A 264 12.18 -3.96 19.15
N VAL A 265 11.67 -4.58 20.21
CA VAL A 265 10.31 -5.14 20.24
C VAL A 265 9.37 -4.25 21.03
N PHE A 266 8.26 -3.89 20.39
CA PHE A 266 7.18 -3.07 20.94
C PHE A 266 5.85 -3.79 20.79
N ASN A 267 5.00 -3.72 21.81
CA ASN A 267 3.68 -4.37 21.81
C ASN A 267 2.54 -3.42 21.40
N SER A 268 2.87 -2.18 21.05
CA SER A 268 1.93 -1.22 20.47
C SER A 268 2.64 -0.17 19.63
N GLU A 269 1.89 0.47 18.74
CA GLU A 269 2.31 1.67 18.01
C GLU A 269 2.85 2.77 18.94
N GLU A 270 2.16 3.00 20.06
CA GLU A 270 2.47 4.05 21.03
C GLU A 270 3.82 3.80 21.72
N GLU A 271 4.10 2.58 22.17
CA GLU A 271 5.39 2.21 22.77
C GLU A 271 6.56 2.40 21.79
N CYS A 272 6.33 2.10 20.52
CA CYS A 272 7.32 2.29 19.46
C CYS A 272 7.57 3.77 19.19
N LEU A 273 6.52 4.59 19.13
CA LEU A 273 6.64 6.03 18.88
C LEU A 273 7.43 6.71 20.00
N ASP A 274 7.11 6.41 21.26
CA ASP A 274 7.84 6.94 22.42
C ASP A 274 9.33 6.56 22.35
N ALA A 275 9.65 5.31 21.98
CA ALA A 275 11.03 4.87 21.81
C ALA A 275 11.79 5.61 20.70
N ILE A 276 11.10 5.91 19.59
CA ILE A 276 11.69 6.69 18.48
C ILE A 276 11.96 8.11 18.96
N LEU A 277 10.99 8.76 19.62
CA LEU A 277 11.11 10.14 20.10
C LEU A 277 12.18 10.28 21.19
N ASP A 278 12.36 9.27 22.04
CA ASP A 278 13.38 9.20 23.11
C ASP A 278 14.79 8.75 22.63
N ASP A 279 15.03 8.68 21.32
CA ASP A 279 16.33 8.27 20.74
C ASP A 279 16.78 6.85 21.13
N ARG A 280 15.83 5.95 21.42
CA ARG A 280 16.12 4.54 21.77
C ARG A 280 16.31 3.63 20.57
N ILE A 281 16.03 4.11 19.35
CA ILE A 281 16.23 3.39 18.09
C ILE A 281 17.54 3.84 17.44
N GLN A 282 18.37 2.89 17.04
CA GLN A 282 19.68 3.13 16.45
C GLN A 282 19.75 2.63 15.00
N GLU A 283 20.69 3.17 14.23
CA GLU A 283 21.00 2.69 12.88
C GLU A 283 21.35 1.19 12.91
N GLY A 284 20.76 0.41 11.99
CA GLY A 284 20.88 -1.04 11.93
C GLY A 284 19.87 -1.83 12.77
N ASP A 285 19.03 -1.18 13.58
CA ASP A 285 17.98 -1.87 14.33
C ASP A 285 16.85 -2.40 13.41
N THR A 286 16.26 -3.54 13.80
CA THR A 286 14.97 -4.00 13.26
C THR A 286 13.87 -3.69 14.27
N VAL A 287 13.06 -2.67 13.99
CA VAL A 287 11.93 -2.25 14.81
C VAL A 287 10.76 -3.21 14.58
N VAL A 288 10.34 -3.90 15.63
CA VAL A 288 9.26 -4.89 15.61
C VAL A 288 8.07 -4.32 16.37
N ILE A 289 6.96 -4.07 15.67
CA ILE A 289 5.70 -3.64 16.29
C ILE A 289 4.70 -4.77 16.14
N ARG A 290 4.25 -5.36 17.24
CA ARG A 290 3.37 -6.54 17.22
C ARG A 290 2.08 -6.32 18.00
N PHE A 291 1.13 -7.23 17.83
CA PHE A 291 -0.24 -7.11 18.33
C PHE A 291 -1.03 -5.98 17.66
N GLU A 292 -0.63 -5.60 16.45
CA GLU A 292 -1.31 -4.61 15.63
C GLU A 292 -2.07 -5.23 14.48
N GLY A 293 -2.07 -6.57 14.39
CA GLY A 293 -2.79 -7.36 13.39
C GLY A 293 -4.32 -7.32 13.52
N PRO A 294 -5.02 -8.11 12.68
CA PRO A 294 -6.49 -8.14 12.66
C PRO A 294 -7.13 -8.42 14.02
N LYS A 295 -6.61 -9.35 14.82
CA LYS A 295 -7.17 -9.69 16.14
C LYS A 295 -6.47 -8.99 17.30
N GLY A 296 -5.16 -8.73 17.18
CA GLY A 296 -4.40 -8.05 18.22
C GLY A 296 -4.81 -6.58 18.37
N GLY A 297 -4.92 -5.88 17.23
CA GLY A 297 -5.14 -4.43 17.18
C GLY A 297 -6.42 -3.93 17.84
N PRO A 298 -7.64 -4.44 17.55
CA PRO A 298 -8.12 -5.58 16.76
C PRO A 298 -8.76 -5.15 15.41
N GLY A 299 -7.98 -4.48 14.57
CA GLY A 299 -8.49 -3.94 13.30
C GLY A 299 -7.40 -3.70 12.27
N MET A 300 -6.24 -4.35 12.45
CA MET A 300 -5.07 -4.22 11.59
C MET A 300 -4.69 -2.75 11.37
N ARG A 301 -4.21 -2.06 12.42
CA ARG A 301 -3.99 -0.59 12.37
C ARG A 301 -3.00 -0.20 11.28
N GLU A 302 -3.23 0.94 10.65
CA GLU A 302 -2.28 1.55 9.71
C GLU A 302 -1.45 2.59 10.42
N MET A 303 -0.22 2.20 10.75
CA MET A 303 0.70 3.02 11.53
C MET A 303 1.45 3.96 10.59
N LEU A 304 1.24 5.27 10.77
CA LEU A 304 1.95 6.33 10.05
C LEU A 304 2.92 7.07 10.96
N ALA A 305 2.57 7.24 12.24
CA ALA A 305 3.37 8.03 13.17
C ALA A 305 4.78 7.45 13.38
N PRO A 306 4.97 6.14 13.66
CA PRO A 306 6.31 5.57 13.79
C PRO A 306 7.16 5.74 12.52
N THR A 307 6.55 5.52 11.35
CA THR A 307 7.26 5.63 10.07
C THR A 307 7.70 7.05 9.75
N SER A 308 6.83 8.05 9.96
CA SER A 308 7.17 9.46 9.74
C SER A 308 8.16 9.98 10.76
N ALA A 309 8.09 9.52 12.02
CA ALA A 309 9.05 9.89 13.06
C ALA A 309 10.46 9.37 12.74
N ILE A 310 10.59 8.11 12.28
CA ILE A 310 11.86 7.54 11.81
C ILE A 310 12.46 8.36 10.66
N VAL A 311 11.64 8.72 9.66
CA VAL A 311 12.08 9.55 8.53
C VAL A 311 12.48 10.96 9.01
N GLY A 312 11.68 11.59 9.87
CA GLY A 312 11.97 12.91 10.43
C GLY A 312 13.25 12.96 11.28
N LYS A 313 13.64 11.84 11.91
CA LYS A 313 14.93 11.67 12.60
C LYS A 313 16.10 11.29 11.68
N GLY A 314 15.87 11.15 10.38
CA GLY A 314 16.91 10.80 9.41
C GLY A 314 17.34 9.32 9.46
N LEU A 315 16.49 8.44 9.97
CA LEU A 315 16.74 6.99 10.07
C LEU A 315 16.02 6.17 8.99
N GLY A 316 15.30 6.81 8.06
CA GLY A 316 14.44 6.14 7.07
C GLY A 316 15.08 4.97 6.32
N ASP A 317 16.27 5.16 5.76
CA ASP A 317 17.00 4.12 5.00
C ASP A 317 18.00 3.31 5.85
N LYS A 318 17.99 3.50 7.17
CA LYS A 318 18.98 2.97 8.13
C LYS A 318 18.44 1.91 9.07
N VAL A 319 17.11 1.76 9.15
CA VAL A 319 16.44 0.77 9.99
C VAL A 319 15.41 0.00 9.16
N ALA A 320 15.00 -1.16 9.67
CA ALA A 320 13.85 -1.88 9.14
C ALA A 320 12.68 -1.80 10.11
N LEU A 321 11.45 -1.68 9.58
CA LEU A 321 10.22 -1.75 10.38
C LEU A 321 9.41 -2.97 9.96
N ILE A 322 9.03 -3.80 10.93
CA ILE A 322 8.21 -4.99 10.69
C ILE A 322 7.00 -5.05 11.62
N THR A 323 5.86 -5.51 11.10
CA THR A 323 4.62 -5.61 11.88
C THR A 323 3.62 -6.65 11.36
N ASP A 324 2.77 -7.16 12.25
CA ASP A 324 1.54 -7.90 11.89
C ASP A 324 0.37 -6.97 11.51
N GLY A 325 0.49 -5.67 11.79
CA GLY A 325 -0.41 -4.61 11.32
C GLY A 325 -0.10 -4.13 9.90
N ARG A 326 -0.36 -2.84 9.64
CA ARG A 326 -0.12 -2.17 8.36
C ARG A 326 0.73 -0.92 8.58
N PHE A 327 1.52 -0.55 7.59
CA PHE A 327 2.22 0.73 7.57
C PHE A 327 1.63 1.62 6.49
N SER A 328 1.53 2.92 6.79
CA SER A 328 1.10 3.91 5.79
C SER A 328 2.20 4.12 4.76
N GLY A 329 1.82 4.31 3.50
CA GLY A 329 2.75 4.30 2.36
C GLY A 329 3.86 5.36 2.36
N GLY A 330 3.84 6.33 3.28
CA GLY A 330 4.77 7.48 3.32
C GLY A 330 6.22 7.19 3.75
N THR A 331 6.64 5.93 3.85
CA THR A 331 7.96 5.58 4.39
C THR A 331 9.00 5.33 3.29
N TYR A 332 10.22 5.82 3.53
CA TYR A 332 11.43 5.42 2.81
C TYR A 332 12.14 4.32 3.61
N GLY A 333 12.68 3.29 2.96
CA GLY A 333 13.36 2.17 3.63
C GLY A 333 12.68 0.81 3.45
N ILE A 334 13.03 -0.15 4.31
CA ILE A 334 12.45 -1.51 4.32
C ILE A 334 11.32 -1.54 5.36
N VAL A 335 10.09 -1.59 4.85
CA VAL A 335 8.89 -1.62 5.67
C VAL A 335 8.08 -2.85 5.32
N VAL A 336 7.89 -3.74 6.29
CA VAL A 336 7.21 -5.02 6.14
C VAL A 336 5.96 -5.04 7.01
N GLY A 337 4.80 -5.13 6.36
CA GLY A 337 3.51 -5.30 7.04
C GLY A 337 2.91 -6.67 6.78
N HIS A 338 1.72 -6.88 7.36
CA HIS A 338 0.89 -8.04 7.09
C HIS A 338 1.53 -9.38 7.47
N ILE A 339 2.50 -9.36 8.40
CA ILE A 339 3.16 -10.59 8.85
C ILE A 339 2.11 -11.54 9.41
N ALA A 340 1.99 -12.70 8.76
CA ALA A 340 1.03 -13.73 9.11
C ALA A 340 1.71 -15.08 9.41
N PRO A 341 1.27 -15.83 10.44
CA PRO A 341 0.21 -15.48 11.39
C PRO A 341 0.55 -14.28 12.29
N GLU A 342 -0.45 -13.49 12.67
CA GLU A 342 -0.27 -12.35 13.57
C GLU A 342 0.16 -12.76 14.99
N ALA A 343 0.69 -11.83 15.76
CA ALA A 343 1.21 -12.13 17.09
C ALA A 343 0.11 -12.57 18.09
N GLN A 344 -1.10 -12.03 17.95
CA GLN A 344 -2.25 -12.43 18.77
C GLN A 344 -2.60 -13.93 18.65
N LEU A 345 -2.27 -14.55 17.51
CA LEU A 345 -2.48 -15.98 17.24
C LEU A 345 -1.25 -16.84 17.58
N GLY A 346 -0.22 -16.26 18.19
CA GLY A 346 1.02 -16.97 18.51
C GLY A 346 1.91 -17.22 17.28
N GLY A 347 1.80 -16.39 16.24
CA GLY A 347 2.78 -16.36 15.15
C GLY A 347 4.20 -16.11 15.68
N VAL A 348 5.23 -16.41 14.87
CA VAL A 348 6.63 -16.29 15.31
C VAL A 348 6.99 -14.86 15.72
N LEU A 349 6.33 -13.85 15.15
CA LEU A 349 6.42 -12.45 15.58
C LEU A 349 6.13 -12.25 17.09
N ALA A 350 5.22 -13.03 17.67
CA ALA A 350 4.89 -12.99 19.11
C ALA A 350 6.02 -13.51 20.00
N LEU A 351 6.96 -14.28 19.43
CA LEU A 351 8.01 -14.98 20.17
C LEU A 351 9.34 -14.22 20.16
N ILE A 352 9.45 -13.17 19.35
CA ILE A 352 10.64 -12.32 19.27
C ILE A 352 10.85 -11.59 20.59
N LYS A 353 12.12 -11.50 20.99
CA LYS A 353 12.62 -10.73 22.12
C LYS A 353 13.65 -9.70 21.63
N ASP A 354 13.89 -8.68 22.43
CA ASP A 354 14.94 -7.70 22.14
C ASP A 354 16.29 -8.39 21.88
N ASN A 355 17.00 -7.88 20.88
CA ASN A 355 18.30 -8.35 20.40
C ASN A 355 18.31 -9.70 19.67
N ASP A 356 17.17 -10.37 19.47
CA ASP A 356 17.13 -11.46 18.48
C ASP A 356 17.54 -10.91 17.10
N THR A 357 18.35 -11.65 16.35
CA THR A 357 18.81 -11.19 15.03
C THR A 357 17.76 -11.52 13.97
N ILE A 358 17.30 -10.50 13.24
CA ILE A 358 16.35 -10.65 12.14
C ILE A 358 17.09 -10.40 10.82
N ASN A 359 16.83 -11.26 9.85
CA ASN A 359 17.33 -11.17 8.49
C ASN A 359 16.16 -10.96 7.53
N ILE A 360 16.25 -9.91 6.73
CA ILE A 360 15.32 -9.57 5.65
C ILE A 360 16.10 -9.66 4.35
N ASP A 361 15.77 -10.63 3.52
CA ASP A 361 16.41 -10.89 2.23
C ASP A 361 15.38 -10.70 1.12
N ILE A 362 15.42 -9.51 0.51
CA ILE A 362 14.50 -9.12 -0.57
C ILE A 362 14.83 -9.86 -1.86
N GLU A 363 16.08 -10.28 -2.07
CA GLU A 363 16.51 -10.99 -3.28
C GLU A 363 15.87 -12.38 -3.36
N HIS A 364 15.81 -13.08 -2.22
CA HIS A 364 15.25 -14.42 -2.09
C HIS A 364 13.83 -14.45 -1.49
N ASN A 365 13.22 -13.27 -1.31
CA ASN A 365 11.90 -13.10 -0.72
C ASN A 365 11.76 -13.75 0.67
N GLN A 366 12.78 -13.61 1.52
CA GLN A 366 12.85 -14.22 2.85
C GLN A 366 12.80 -13.18 4.00
N LEU A 367 12.11 -13.55 5.08
CA LEU A 367 12.08 -12.86 6.36
C LEU A 367 12.23 -13.90 7.47
N ASN A 368 13.37 -13.88 8.14
CA ASN A 368 13.71 -14.89 9.14
C ASN A 368 14.26 -14.28 10.43
N VAL A 369 13.96 -14.92 11.55
CA VAL A 369 14.66 -14.70 12.83
C VAL A 369 15.70 -15.81 13.02
N GLN A 370 16.92 -15.45 13.44
CA GLN A 370 18.02 -16.39 13.67
C GLN A 370 17.88 -17.08 15.03
N LEU A 371 16.84 -17.92 15.15
CA LEU A 371 16.59 -18.79 16.29
C LEU A 371 16.46 -20.22 15.80
N SER A 372 16.88 -21.18 16.63
CA SER A 372 16.65 -22.59 16.32
C SER A 372 15.18 -22.97 16.52
N ASP A 373 14.75 -24.03 15.86
CA ASP A 373 13.39 -24.55 16.00
C ASP A 373 13.08 -24.96 17.45
N GLU A 374 14.07 -25.46 18.19
CA GLU A 374 13.91 -25.80 19.61
C GLU A 374 13.63 -24.57 20.48
N GLU A 375 14.36 -23.47 20.27
CA GLU A 375 14.15 -22.21 21.00
C GLU A 375 12.78 -21.61 20.66
N LEU A 376 12.39 -21.61 19.38
CA LEU A 376 11.07 -21.16 18.96
C LEU A 376 9.95 -22.00 19.60
N GLU A 377 10.11 -23.32 19.66
CA GLU A 377 9.12 -24.20 20.27
C GLU A 377 9.04 -24.03 21.80
N GLN A 378 10.18 -23.81 22.47
CA GLN A 378 10.20 -23.48 23.90
C GLN A 378 9.45 -22.17 24.18
N ARG A 379 9.72 -21.12 23.39
CA ARG A 379 9.03 -19.83 23.49
C ARG A 379 7.54 -19.96 23.18
N ARG A 380 7.17 -20.78 22.20
CA ARG A 380 5.77 -21.06 21.84
C ARG A 380 4.99 -21.73 22.96
N LYS A 381 5.59 -22.69 23.67
CA LYS A 381 4.98 -23.34 24.84
C LYS A 381 4.77 -22.39 26.01
N ALA A 382 5.63 -21.37 26.15
CA ALA A 382 5.52 -20.35 27.18
C ALA A 382 4.61 -19.18 26.78
N PHE A 383 4.16 -19.11 25.53
CA PHE A 383 3.38 -17.99 25.02
C PHE A 383 1.94 -18.03 25.56
N ILE A 384 1.52 -16.92 26.15
CA ILE A 384 0.14 -16.67 26.55
C ILE A 384 -0.31 -15.44 25.79
N ALA A 385 -1.30 -15.61 24.91
CA ALA A 385 -1.85 -14.50 24.15
C ALA A 385 -2.46 -13.45 25.10
N PRO A 386 -2.17 -12.15 24.90
CA PRO A 386 -2.84 -11.08 25.65
C PRO A 386 -4.36 -11.15 25.45
N GLU A 387 -5.10 -10.64 26.44
CA GLU A 387 -6.56 -10.52 26.29
C GLU A 387 -6.90 -9.52 25.19
N ILE A 388 -7.83 -9.89 24.29
CA ILE A 388 -8.30 -8.97 23.24
C ILE A 388 -8.91 -7.73 23.90
N LYS A 389 -8.39 -6.56 23.49
CA LYS A 389 -8.70 -5.25 24.08
C LYS A 389 -10.20 -4.93 24.14
N TYR A 390 -10.96 -5.32 23.10
CA TYR A 390 -12.38 -5.02 22.98
C TYR A 390 -13.25 -6.26 23.22
N LYS A 391 -14.00 -6.27 24.33
CA LYS A 391 -14.84 -7.40 24.75
C LYS A 391 -16.26 -7.37 24.19
N THR A 392 -16.74 -6.20 23.79
CA THR A 392 -18.10 -5.97 23.25
C THR A 392 -18.06 -5.05 22.01
N GLY A 393 -19.18 -4.93 21.31
CA GLY A 393 -19.30 -4.03 20.15
C GLY A 393 -18.75 -4.62 18.85
N VAL A 394 -18.56 -3.76 17.85
CA VAL A 394 -18.15 -4.16 16.49
C VAL A 394 -16.76 -4.79 16.45
N LEU A 395 -15.80 -4.25 17.19
CA LEU A 395 -14.43 -4.75 17.24
C LEU A 395 -14.34 -6.14 17.90
N ALA A 396 -15.17 -6.41 18.91
CA ALA A 396 -15.26 -7.74 19.50
C ALA A 396 -15.87 -8.77 18.54
N LYS A 397 -16.82 -8.36 17.68
CA LYS A 397 -17.37 -9.23 16.62
C LYS A 397 -16.32 -9.48 15.54
N TYR A 398 -15.63 -8.42 15.10
CA TYR A 398 -14.56 -8.50 14.11
C TYR A 398 -13.45 -9.46 14.56
N ALA A 399 -12.90 -9.30 15.77
CA ALA A 399 -11.83 -10.16 16.27
C ALA A 399 -12.21 -11.66 16.34
N LYS A 400 -13.50 -11.98 16.47
CA LYS A 400 -14.00 -13.36 16.45
C LYS A 400 -14.07 -13.97 15.05
N LEU A 401 -14.36 -13.15 14.05
CA LEU A 401 -14.69 -13.61 12.69
C LEU A 401 -13.53 -13.43 11.70
N VAL A 402 -12.67 -12.44 11.93
CA VAL A 402 -11.66 -12.04 10.94
C VAL A 402 -10.65 -13.15 10.65
N GLY A 403 -10.39 -13.35 9.36
CA GLY A 403 -9.36 -14.22 8.83
C GLY A 403 -7.97 -13.59 8.78
N SER A 404 -6.99 -14.34 8.27
CA SER A 404 -5.61 -13.87 8.09
C SER A 404 -5.52 -12.73 7.08
N ALA A 405 -4.58 -11.80 7.30
CA ALA A 405 -4.24 -10.75 6.35
C ALA A 405 -3.82 -11.31 4.98
N CYS A 406 -3.15 -12.47 4.96
CA CYS A 406 -2.75 -13.16 3.71
C CYS A 406 -3.94 -13.76 2.93
N LYS A 407 -5.15 -13.69 3.49
CA LYS A 407 -6.42 -14.05 2.85
C LYS A 407 -7.37 -12.85 2.71
N GLY A 408 -6.85 -11.63 2.82
CA GLY A 408 -7.63 -10.40 2.70
C GLY A 408 -8.33 -9.94 3.99
N ALA A 409 -8.09 -10.59 5.13
CA ALA A 409 -8.78 -10.31 6.40
C ALA A 409 -10.31 -10.25 6.27
N VAL A 410 -10.87 -11.17 5.48
CA VAL A 410 -12.33 -11.36 5.32
C VAL A 410 -12.98 -11.82 6.62
N THR A 411 -14.30 -11.65 6.74
CA THR A 411 -15.05 -11.88 8.00
C THR A 411 -16.21 -12.87 7.85
N ASP A 412 -16.33 -13.51 6.70
CA ASP A 412 -17.41 -14.42 6.31
C ASP A 412 -16.91 -15.83 5.96
#